data_AF-A0A3B9KIV0-F1
#
_entry.id   AF-A0A3B9KIV0-F1
#
_cell.length_a   1.000
_cell.length_b   1.000
_cell.length_c   1.000
_cell.angle_alpha   90.00
_cell.angle_beta   90.00
_cell.angle_gamma   90.00
#
_symmetry.space_group_name_H-M   'P 1'
#
loop_
_entity.id
_entity.type
_entity.pdbx_description
1 polymer ?
#
loop_
_entity_poly.entity_id
_entity_poly.type
_entity_poly.pdbx_seq_one_letter_code
_entity_poly.pdbx_strand_id
1 'polypeptide(L)'
;MIGTSFAEEVKALPGGEALEMCYSCGTCTSKCMIQLKQEPEYNPRRLLRMVMMEMRAQAFANPTTWLCSACDLCYPACPQQIHISDVITAVKQIASQNGIKTPLATSVVNQQTCVACGLCVEVCPYDAISLQVVKVPYRGAVPVAVVESNLCMACGLCGAVCRSNSIGIPEEYSDLDVVEDIWSWLRPEGASL
;
A
#
# COMPACT_ATOMS: atom_id res chain seq x y z
N MET A 1 7.93 14.01 -32.26
CA MET A 1 8.17 12.97 -31.26
C MET A 1 6.85 12.67 -30.61
N ILE A 2 6.21 11.55 -30.95
CA ILE A 2 4.97 11.11 -30.28
C ILE A 2 5.44 10.49 -28.97
N GLY A 3 5.16 11.15 -27.84
CA GLY A 3 5.39 10.55 -26.53
C GLY A 3 4.55 9.28 -26.41
N THR A 4 5.08 8.26 -25.73
CA THR A 4 4.31 7.05 -25.39
C THR A 4 3.05 7.44 -24.62
N SER A 5 1.91 6.83 -24.95
CA SER A 5 0.66 7.10 -24.24
C SER A 5 0.68 6.43 -22.86
N PHE A 6 -0.15 6.92 -21.94
CA PHE A 6 -0.26 6.34 -20.60
C PHE A 6 -0.74 4.89 -20.64
N ALA A 7 -1.66 4.54 -21.54
CA ALA A 7 -2.07 3.15 -21.74
C ALA A 7 -0.91 2.27 -22.23
N GLU A 8 -0.07 2.76 -23.14
CA GLU A 8 1.12 2.03 -23.59
C GLU A 8 2.16 1.86 -22.48
N GLU A 9 2.36 2.87 -21.63
CA GLU A 9 3.23 2.76 -20.45
C GLU A 9 2.76 1.66 -19.49
N VAL A 10 1.45 1.58 -19.23
CA VAL A 10 0.88 0.53 -18.37
C VAL A 10 1.03 -0.85 -19.02
N LYS A 11 0.72 -0.99 -20.31
CA LYS A 11 0.86 -2.27 -21.05
C LYS A 11 2.31 -2.74 -21.15
N ALA A 12 3.28 -1.84 -21.07
CA ALA A 12 4.70 -2.19 -21.09
C ALA A 12 5.23 -2.74 -19.75
N LEU A 13 4.46 -2.61 -18.66
CA LEU A 13 4.81 -3.18 -17.35
C LEU A 13 4.22 -4.59 -17.18
N PRO A 14 4.89 -5.48 -16.43
CA PRO A 14 4.41 -6.84 -16.19
C PRO A 14 2.98 -6.89 -15.66
N GLY A 15 2.13 -7.69 -16.31
CA GLY A 15 0.72 -7.88 -15.96
C GLY A 15 -0.21 -6.74 -16.41
N GLY A 16 0.33 -5.70 -17.06
CA GLY A 16 -0.43 -4.62 -17.68
C GLY A 16 -0.95 -4.94 -19.10
N GLU A 17 -0.49 -6.02 -19.74
CA GLU A 17 -0.66 -6.32 -21.16
C GLU A 17 -2.15 -6.47 -21.54
N ALA A 18 -2.96 -6.98 -20.62
CA ALA A 18 -4.39 -7.24 -20.81
C ALA A 18 -5.30 -6.04 -20.49
N LEU A 19 -4.74 -4.84 -20.25
CA LEU A 19 -5.49 -3.62 -19.89
C LEU A 19 -6.73 -3.39 -20.78
N GLU A 20 -6.56 -3.49 -22.09
CA GLU A 20 -7.58 -3.14 -23.09
C GLU A 20 -8.68 -4.19 -23.23
N MET A 21 -8.49 -5.38 -22.66
CA MET A 21 -9.50 -6.45 -22.66
C MET A 21 -10.67 -6.14 -21.71
N CYS A 22 -10.52 -5.14 -20.84
CA CYS A 22 -11.53 -4.81 -19.84
C CYS A 22 -12.79 -4.17 -20.45
N TYR A 23 -13.84 -4.97 -20.64
CA TYR A 23 -15.16 -4.47 -21.03
C TYR A 23 -16.02 -3.96 -19.86
N SER A 24 -15.44 -3.83 -18.66
CA SER A 24 -16.06 -3.16 -17.49
C SER A 24 -17.28 -3.87 -16.85
N CYS A 25 -17.33 -5.21 -16.85
CA CYS A 25 -18.43 -6.01 -16.31
C CYS A 25 -18.77 -5.79 -14.81
N GLY A 26 -17.76 -5.56 -13.97
CA GLY A 26 -17.95 -5.23 -12.54
C GLY A 26 -17.78 -6.38 -11.55
N THR A 27 -17.45 -7.59 -12.01
CA THR A 27 -17.25 -8.74 -11.11
C THR A 27 -16.11 -8.52 -10.13
N CYS A 28 -15.03 -7.88 -10.58
CA CYS A 28 -13.90 -7.51 -9.72
C CYS A 28 -14.30 -6.58 -8.57
N THR A 29 -15.14 -5.57 -8.85
CA THR A 29 -15.66 -4.64 -7.85
C THR A 29 -16.51 -5.38 -6.82
N SER A 30 -17.39 -6.30 -7.25
CA SER A 30 -18.25 -7.07 -6.32
C SER A 30 -17.49 -8.06 -5.42
N LYS A 31 -16.28 -8.47 -5.81
CA LYS A 31 -15.45 -9.42 -5.05
C LYS A 31 -14.42 -8.71 -4.17
N CYS A 32 -14.21 -7.41 -4.36
CA CYS A 32 -13.17 -6.69 -3.66
C CYS A 32 -13.56 -6.40 -2.21
N MET A 33 -12.74 -6.85 -1.25
CA MET A 33 -12.97 -6.58 0.17
C MET A 33 -12.80 -5.11 0.53
N ILE A 34 -11.90 -4.39 -0.15
CA ILE A 34 -11.68 -2.95 0.06
C ILE A 34 -12.98 -2.19 -0.27
N GLN A 35 -13.57 -2.46 -1.44
CA GLN A 35 -14.84 -1.86 -1.84
C GLN A 35 -15.98 -2.17 -0.86
N LEU A 36 -16.04 -3.40 -0.34
CA LEU A 36 -17.14 -3.86 0.49
C LEU A 36 -17.01 -3.45 1.97
N LYS A 37 -15.80 -3.21 2.46
CA LYS A 37 -15.52 -3.08 3.89
C LYS A 37 -14.77 -1.82 4.29
N GLN A 38 -14.14 -1.11 3.36
CA GLN A 38 -13.23 -0.01 3.68
C GLN A 38 -13.54 1.26 2.89
N GLU A 39 -13.51 1.19 1.56
CA GLU A 39 -13.61 2.36 0.68
C GLU A 39 -14.69 2.13 -0.39
N PRO A 40 -15.93 2.62 -0.18
CA PRO A 40 -17.05 2.43 -1.09
C PRO A 40 -16.88 3.02 -2.50
N GLU A 41 -15.89 3.88 -2.73
CA GLU A 41 -15.59 4.41 -4.06
C GLU A 41 -14.52 3.59 -4.82
N TYR A 42 -13.90 2.60 -4.17
CA TYR A 42 -12.86 1.74 -4.74
C TYR A 42 -13.38 0.97 -5.96
N ASN A 43 -12.94 1.35 -7.15
CA ASN A 43 -13.48 0.78 -8.38
C ASN A 43 -12.37 0.58 -9.43
N PRO A 44 -11.83 -0.65 -9.53
CA PRO A 44 -10.81 -0.99 -10.52
C PRO A 44 -11.22 -0.66 -11.95
N ARG A 45 -12.50 -0.79 -12.30
CA ARG A 45 -12.97 -0.48 -13.66
C ARG A 45 -12.84 0.99 -13.99
N ARG A 46 -13.14 1.87 -13.03
CA ARG A 46 -12.98 3.31 -13.21
C ARG A 46 -11.52 3.65 -13.45
N LEU A 47 -10.62 3.06 -12.67
CA LEU A 47 -9.19 3.26 -12.84
C LEU A 47 -8.68 2.75 -14.20
N LEU A 48 -9.01 1.51 -14.60
CA LEU A 48 -8.62 0.97 -15.91
C LEU A 48 -9.14 1.85 -17.06
N ARG A 49 -10.37 2.38 -16.95
CA ARG A 49 -10.91 3.33 -17.92
C ARG A 49 -10.19 4.67 -17.91
N MET A 50 -9.81 5.20 -16.76
CA MET A 50 -8.99 6.41 -16.67
C MET A 50 -7.66 6.23 -17.39
N VAL A 51 -7.02 5.06 -17.27
CA VAL A 51 -5.80 4.73 -18.02
C VAL A 51 -6.05 4.77 -19.53
N MET A 52 -7.05 4.05 -20.02
CA MET A 52 -7.39 4.02 -21.46
C MET A 52 -7.82 5.38 -22.03
N MET A 53 -8.32 6.28 -21.17
CA MET A 53 -8.72 7.65 -21.54
C MET A 53 -7.59 8.67 -21.31
N GLU A 54 -6.37 8.23 -21.04
CA GLU A 54 -5.19 9.09 -20.86
C GLU A 54 -5.33 10.09 -19.69
N MET A 55 -6.18 9.76 -18.70
CA MET A 55 -6.50 10.61 -17.54
C MET A 55 -5.48 10.42 -16.40
N ARG A 56 -4.19 10.64 -16.69
CA ARG A 56 -3.05 10.32 -15.80
C ARG A 56 -3.18 10.92 -14.40
N ALA A 57 -3.41 12.24 -14.31
CA ALA A 57 -3.50 12.94 -13.02
C ALA A 57 -4.63 12.39 -12.13
N GLN A 58 -5.76 12.02 -12.73
CA GLN A 58 -6.92 11.50 -12.03
C GLN A 58 -6.70 10.07 -11.58
N ALA A 59 -6.07 9.24 -12.43
CA ALA A 59 -5.65 7.89 -12.06
C ALA A 59 -4.70 7.90 -10.85
N PHE A 60 -3.71 8.79 -10.85
CA PHE A 60 -2.73 8.90 -9.77
C PHE A 60 -3.35 9.38 -8.45
N ALA A 61 -4.34 10.27 -8.51
CA ALA A 61 -5.04 10.75 -7.32
C ALA A 61 -6.10 9.77 -6.80
N ASN A 62 -6.46 8.73 -7.58
CA ASN A 62 -7.57 7.85 -7.23
C ASN A 62 -7.19 6.88 -6.09
N PRO A 63 -8.04 6.69 -5.06
CA PRO A 63 -7.79 5.73 -3.99
C PRO A 63 -7.55 4.30 -4.48
N THR A 64 -8.17 3.91 -5.60
CA THR A 64 -8.02 2.57 -6.21
C THR A 64 -6.55 2.26 -6.54
N THR A 65 -5.76 3.27 -6.91
CA THR A 65 -4.32 3.13 -7.22
C THR A 65 -3.50 2.73 -6.00
N TRP A 66 -3.90 3.18 -4.81
CA TRP A 66 -3.11 3.08 -3.60
C TRP A 66 -3.59 2.02 -2.64
N LEU A 67 -4.88 1.67 -2.67
CA LEU A 67 -5.49 0.75 -1.72
C LEU A 67 -5.46 -0.71 -2.17
N CYS A 68 -5.20 -1.01 -3.44
CA CYS A 68 -5.18 -2.40 -3.92
C CYS A 68 -4.16 -3.25 -3.13
N SER A 69 -4.64 -4.31 -2.50
CA SER A 69 -3.81 -5.23 -1.70
C SER A 69 -3.16 -6.35 -2.51
N ALA A 70 -3.32 -6.37 -3.84
CA ALA A 70 -2.82 -7.44 -4.72
C ALA A 70 -3.21 -8.87 -4.27
N CYS A 71 -4.40 -9.05 -3.68
CA CYS A 71 -4.86 -10.35 -3.17
C CYS A 71 -5.47 -11.30 -4.23
N ASP A 72 -5.67 -10.82 -5.46
CA ASP A 72 -6.17 -11.59 -6.62
C ASP A 72 -7.54 -12.28 -6.50
N LEU A 73 -8.32 -11.99 -5.44
CA LEU A 73 -9.71 -12.46 -5.34
C LEU A 73 -10.58 -12.07 -6.54
N CYS A 74 -10.19 -11.02 -7.27
CA CYS A 74 -10.87 -10.56 -8.47
C CYS A 74 -10.53 -11.36 -9.74
N TYR A 75 -9.37 -12.00 -9.80
CA TYR A 75 -8.87 -12.67 -11.01
C TYR A 75 -9.74 -13.86 -11.43
N PRO A 76 -10.07 -14.84 -10.55
CA PRO A 76 -10.94 -15.95 -10.91
C PRO A 76 -12.37 -15.54 -11.32
N ALA A 77 -12.81 -14.35 -10.87
CA ALA A 77 -14.11 -13.80 -11.21
C ALA A 77 -14.10 -12.99 -12.51
N CYS A 78 -12.93 -12.75 -13.11
CA CYS A 78 -12.79 -11.95 -14.32
C CYS A 78 -13.09 -12.82 -15.56
N PRO A 79 -14.16 -12.53 -16.33
CA PRO A 79 -14.50 -13.28 -17.55
C PRO A 79 -13.49 -13.08 -18.69
N GLN A 80 -12.56 -12.13 -18.55
CA GLN A 80 -11.47 -11.88 -19.49
C GLN A 80 -10.10 -12.30 -18.94
N GLN A 81 -10.06 -12.89 -17.73
CA GLN A 81 -8.82 -13.33 -17.08
C GLN A 81 -7.74 -12.22 -17.04
N ILE A 82 -8.16 -11.00 -16.71
CA ILE A 82 -7.26 -9.87 -16.49
C ILE A 82 -6.79 -9.91 -15.03
N HIS A 83 -5.47 -9.93 -14.81
CA HIS A 83 -4.86 -9.67 -13.51
C HIS A 83 -4.97 -8.18 -13.15
N ILE A 84 -6.15 -7.78 -12.66
CA ILE A 84 -6.47 -6.38 -12.38
C ILE A 84 -5.52 -5.78 -11.33
N SER A 85 -5.11 -6.57 -10.35
CA SER A 85 -4.08 -6.22 -9.36
C SER A 85 -2.76 -5.80 -10.00
N ASP A 86 -2.30 -6.52 -11.02
CA ASP A 86 -1.05 -6.19 -11.73
C ASP A 86 -1.21 -4.90 -12.54
N VAL A 87 -2.35 -4.73 -13.22
CA VAL A 87 -2.66 -3.47 -13.92
C VAL A 87 -2.65 -2.28 -12.95
N ILE A 88 -3.24 -2.44 -11.75
CA ILE A 88 -3.21 -1.39 -10.73
C ILE A 88 -1.80 -1.16 -10.20
N THR A 89 -1.03 -2.23 -9.99
CA THR A 89 0.38 -2.15 -9.55
C THR A 89 1.24 -1.43 -10.58
N ALA A 90 1.03 -1.67 -11.86
CA ALA A 90 1.66 -0.93 -12.95
C ALA A 90 1.32 0.58 -12.87
N VAL A 91 0.05 0.92 -12.67
CA VAL A 91 -0.35 2.33 -12.47
C VAL A 91 0.31 2.94 -11.24
N LYS A 92 0.37 2.22 -10.11
CA LYS A 92 1.03 2.65 -8.88
C LYS A 92 2.53 2.87 -9.08
N GLN A 93 3.20 1.98 -9.81
CA GLN A 93 4.61 2.10 -10.16
C GLN A 93 4.86 3.33 -11.01
N ILE A 94 4.05 3.57 -12.04
CA ILE A 94 4.18 4.76 -12.89
C ILE A 94 3.94 6.04 -12.05
N ALA A 95 2.91 6.05 -11.19
CA ALA A 95 2.66 7.17 -10.29
C ALA A 95 3.87 7.48 -9.40
N SER A 96 4.47 6.43 -8.81
CA SER A 96 5.69 6.52 -8.00
C SER A 96 6.87 7.12 -8.78
N GLN A 97 7.12 6.63 -10.00
CA GLN A 97 8.16 7.15 -10.89
C GLN A 97 7.95 8.62 -11.27
N ASN A 98 6.70 9.09 -11.22
CA ASN A 98 6.34 10.50 -11.46
C ASN A 98 6.37 11.34 -10.18
N GLY A 99 6.96 10.82 -9.10
CA GLY A 99 7.13 11.53 -7.83
C GLY A 99 5.84 11.64 -7.01
N ILE A 100 4.78 10.94 -7.39
CA ILE A 100 3.55 10.88 -6.60
C ILE A 100 3.80 9.97 -5.39
N LYS A 101 3.47 10.47 -4.21
CA LYS A 101 3.57 9.72 -2.96
C LYS A 101 2.24 9.10 -2.60
N THR A 102 2.29 7.92 -2.00
CA THR A 102 1.12 7.27 -1.43
C THR A 102 0.45 8.17 -0.37
N PRO A 103 -0.89 8.18 -0.30
CA PRO A 103 -1.62 8.86 0.77
C PRO A 103 -1.64 8.07 2.08
N LEU A 104 -1.15 6.82 2.10
CA LEU A 104 -1.16 5.96 3.29
C LEU A 104 -0.14 6.41 4.34
N ALA A 105 -0.47 6.25 5.62
CA ALA A 105 0.48 6.33 6.72
C ALA A 105 1.40 5.10 6.68
N THR A 106 2.54 5.22 6.02
CA THR A 106 3.46 4.09 5.81
C THR A 106 4.31 3.79 7.05
N SER A 107 4.77 2.56 7.18
CA SER A 107 5.67 2.18 8.28
C SER A 107 6.98 2.98 8.25
N VAL A 108 7.45 3.41 9.42
CA VAL A 108 8.69 4.17 9.62
C VAL A 108 9.61 3.40 10.56
N VAL A 109 10.92 3.45 10.25
CA VAL A 109 11.96 2.78 11.04
C VAL A 109 12.69 3.78 11.94
N ASN A 110 12.76 3.49 13.24
CA ASN A 110 13.68 4.12 14.16
C ASN A 110 15.10 3.58 13.93
N GLN A 111 15.90 4.36 13.21
CA GLN A 111 17.27 4.00 12.85
C GLN A 111 18.24 3.92 14.04
N GLN A 112 17.90 4.55 15.18
CA GLN A 112 18.73 4.51 16.39
C GLN A 112 18.64 3.14 17.08
N THR A 113 17.47 2.52 17.07
CA THR A 113 17.21 1.25 17.78
C THR A 113 17.18 0.02 16.88
N CYS A 114 17.05 0.20 15.56
CA CYS A 114 17.02 -0.91 14.60
C CYS A 114 18.28 -1.77 14.66
N VAL A 115 18.15 -3.08 14.86
CA VAL A 115 19.30 -4.03 14.91
C VAL A 115 19.61 -4.72 13.58
N ALA A 116 18.90 -4.34 12.50
CA ALA A 116 19.09 -4.88 11.15
C ALA A 116 19.03 -6.43 11.05
N CYS A 117 18.14 -7.08 11.81
CA CYS A 117 17.99 -8.53 11.80
C CYS A 117 17.32 -9.11 10.54
N GLY A 118 16.66 -8.28 9.72
CA GLY A 118 16.05 -8.69 8.45
C GLY A 118 14.63 -9.30 8.54
N LEU A 119 14.09 -9.59 9.73
CA LEU A 119 12.76 -10.21 9.86
C LEU A 119 11.63 -9.40 9.21
N CYS A 120 11.72 -8.07 9.25
CA CYS A 120 10.74 -7.20 8.58
C CYS A 120 10.81 -7.28 7.06
N VAL A 121 11.99 -7.56 6.48
CA VAL A 121 12.16 -7.78 5.04
C VAL A 121 11.51 -9.09 4.65
N GLU A 122 11.79 -10.16 5.39
CA GLU A 122 11.27 -11.50 5.10
C GLU A 122 9.74 -11.59 5.20
N VAL A 123 9.13 -10.91 6.18
CA VAL A 123 7.68 -10.97 6.37
C VAL A 123 6.90 -10.04 5.42
N CYS A 124 7.55 -9.14 4.69
CA CYS A 124 6.86 -8.15 3.87
C CYS A 124 6.34 -8.77 2.58
N PRO A 125 5.01 -8.91 2.37
CA PRO A 125 4.49 -9.53 1.15
C PRO A 125 4.52 -8.59 -0.07
N TYR A 126 4.98 -7.35 0.11
CA TYR A 126 4.99 -6.30 -0.92
C TYR A 126 6.40 -5.86 -1.31
N ASP A 127 7.44 -6.53 -0.78
CA ASP A 127 8.85 -6.18 -0.97
C ASP A 127 9.18 -4.70 -0.69
N ALA A 128 8.42 -4.10 0.23
CA ALA A 128 8.52 -2.67 0.53
C ALA A 128 9.68 -2.32 1.48
N ILE A 129 10.46 -3.30 1.96
CA ILE A 129 11.46 -3.11 3.00
C ILE A 129 12.80 -3.70 2.56
N SER A 130 13.88 -2.95 2.73
CA SER A 130 15.24 -3.40 2.43
C SER A 130 16.22 -3.00 3.54
N LEU A 131 17.35 -3.72 3.67
CA LEU A 131 18.44 -3.30 4.55
C LEU A 131 19.42 -2.43 3.77
N GLN A 132 19.68 -1.23 4.27
CA GLN A 132 20.59 -0.27 3.65
C GLN A 132 21.56 0.29 4.69
N VAL A 133 22.81 0.52 4.28
CA VAL A 133 23.80 1.19 5.13
C VAL A 133 23.54 2.69 5.08
N VAL A 134 23.14 3.28 6.20
CA VAL A 134 22.88 4.71 6.31
C VAL A 134 23.72 5.32 7.42
N LYS A 135 23.98 6.62 7.31
CA LYS A 135 24.71 7.37 8.34
C LYS A 135 23.72 7.79 9.43
N VAL A 136 23.74 7.08 10.56
CA VAL A 136 22.90 7.35 11.72
C VAL A 136 23.68 8.24 12.71
N PRO A 137 23.11 9.37 13.18
CA PRO A 137 23.76 10.22 14.19
C PRO A 137 24.21 9.40 15.40
N TYR A 138 25.45 9.61 15.88
CA TYR A 138 26.08 8.94 17.03
C TYR A 138 26.32 7.42 16.89
N ARG A 139 25.72 6.75 15.90
CA ARG A 139 25.87 5.32 15.64
C ARG A 139 26.78 5.01 14.44
N GLY A 140 27.05 6.01 13.59
CA GLY A 140 27.94 5.88 12.44
C GLY A 140 27.22 5.31 11.21
N ALA A 141 27.99 4.77 10.25
CA ALA A 141 27.45 4.10 9.08
C ALA A 141 27.11 2.64 9.44
N VAL A 142 25.83 2.35 9.62
CA VAL A 142 25.34 1.03 10.04
C VAL A 142 24.19 0.59 9.13
N PRO A 143 24.00 -0.73 8.93
CA PRO A 143 22.82 -1.23 8.26
C PRO A 143 21.58 -0.95 9.11
N VAL A 144 20.51 -0.48 8.47
CA VAL A 144 19.16 -0.34 9.05
C VAL A 144 18.12 -0.77 8.03
N ALA A 145 16.91 -1.11 8.50
CA ALA A 145 15.78 -1.28 7.60
C ALA A 145 15.32 0.09 7.05
N VAL A 146 14.97 0.12 5.77
CA VAL A 146 14.41 1.27 5.06
C VAL A 146 13.14 0.81 4.35
N VAL A 147 12.07 1.60 4.49
CA VAL A 147 10.77 1.33 3.90
C VAL A 147 10.58 2.18 2.66
N GLU A 148 10.25 1.56 1.53
CA GLU A 148 9.79 2.24 0.33
C GLU A 148 8.29 2.56 0.48
N SER A 149 8.00 3.83 0.72
CA SER A 149 6.65 4.33 1.00
C SER A 149 5.65 3.95 -0.09
N ASN A 150 6.02 4.03 -1.37
CA ASN A 150 5.08 3.77 -2.46
C ASN A 150 4.77 2.28 -2.67
N LEU A 151 5.54 1.37 -2.09
CA LEU A 151 5.23 -0.06 -2.07
C LEU A 151 4.50 -0.47 -0.78
N CYS A 152 4.75 0.23 0.32
CA CYS A 152 4.14 -0.05 1.62
C CYS A 152 2.61 0.07 1.59
N MET A 153 1.93 -0.97 2.07
CA MET A 153 0.46 -1.02 2.21
C MET A 153 -0.02 -0.76 3.65
N ALA A 154 0.89 -0.31 4.54
CA ALA A 154 0.56 -0.02 5.95
C ALA A 154 -0.16 -1.19 6.66
N CYS A 155 0.30 -2.43 6.45
CA CYS A 155 -0.35 -3.62 7.01
C CYS A 155 0.11 -4.03 8.42
N GLY A 156 1.12 -3.38 8.99
CA GLY A 156 1.59 -3.64 10.36
C GLY A 156 2.42 -4.92 10.60
N LEU A 157 2.50 -5.86 9.64
CA LEU A 157 3.23 -7.13 9.80
C LEU A 157 4.69 -6.94 10.27
N CYS A 158 5.36 -5.91 9.74
CA CYS A 158 6.74 -5.62 10.11
C CYS A 158 6.90 -5.19 11.58
N GLY A 159 5.93 -4.45 12.14
CA GLY A 159 5.91 -4.07 13.55
C GLY A 159 5.70 -5.28 14.46
N ALA A 160 4.77 -6.18 14.07
CA ALA A 160 4.48 -7.40 14.82
C ALA A 160 5.69 -8.35 14.96
N VAL A 161 6.57 -8.41 13.97
CA VAL A 161 7.80 -9.24 14.03
C VAL A 161 9.01 -8.50 14.60
N CYS A 162 8.92 -7.18 14.83
CA CYS A 162 10.06 -6.38 15.22
C CYS A 162 10.41 -6.54 16.70
N ARG A 163 11.37 -7.42 16.99
CA ARG A 163 11.85 -7.67 18.36
C ARG A 163 12.46 -6.45 19.06
N SER A 164 12.99 -5.50 18.29
CA SER A 164 13.59 -4.26 18.80
C SER A 164 12.61 -3.09 18.84
N ASN A 165 11.33 -3.32 18.52
CA ASN A 165 10.28 -2.31 18.42
C ASN A 165 10.74 -1.05 17.66
N SER A 166 11.44 -1.25 16.55
CA SER A 166 12.10 -0.18 15.78
C SER A 166 11.41 0.13 14.47
N ILE A 167 10.29 -0.51 14.15
CA ILE A 167 9.49 -0.22 12.95
C ILE A 167 8.02 -0.30 13.31
N GLY A 168 7.22 0.65 12.84
CA GLY A 168 5.79 0.73 13.08
C GLY A 168 5.14 1.77 12.20
N ILE A 169 3.81 1.77 12.13
CA ILE A 169 3.04 2.80 11.42
C ILE A 169 2.90 3.99 12.37
N PRO A 170 3.38 5.19 12.00
CA PRO A 170 3.12 6.39 12.78
C PRO A 170 1.61 6.59 12.87
N GLU A 171 1.08 6.84 14.07
CA GLU A 171 -0.34 7.16 14.32
C GLU A 171 -1.33 5.98 14.34
N GLU A 172 -0.85 4.72 14.36
CA GLU A 172 -1.70 3.60 14.80
C GLU A 172 -1.69 3.51 16.33
N TYR A 173 -2.88 3.34 16.94
CA TYR A 173 -3.16 3.23 18.39
C TYR A 173 -1.90 3.01 19.23
N SER A 174 -1.46 4.04 19.95
CA SER A 174 -0.38 3.89 20.91
C SER A 174 -0.82 3.01 22.08
N ASP A 175 0.15 2.40 22.77
CA ASP A 175 -0.14 1.67 24.00
C ASP A 175 -0.92 2.55 25.01
N LEU A 176 -0.72 3.86 24.97
CA LEU A 176 -1.46 4.81 25.80
C LEU A 176 -2.92 4.92 25.36
N ASP A 177 -3.20 5.02 24.06
CA ASP A 177 -4.57 5.11 23.53
C ASP A 177 -5.37 3.85 23.89
N VAL A 178 -4.74 2.68 23.77
CA VAL A 178 -5.35 1.40 24.15
C VAL A 178 -5.63 1.36 25.66
N VAL A 179 -4.68 1.80 26.48
CA VAL A 179 -4.85 1.84 27.94
C VAL A 179 -5.96 2.82 28.33
N GLU A 180 -6.03 4.00 27.72
CA GLU A 180 -7.09 4.97 27.94
C GLU A 180 -8.47 4.42 27.55
N ASP A 181 -8.56 3.75 26.40
CA ASP A 181 -9.80 3.08 25.95
C ASP A 181 -10.22 1.99 26.93
N ILE A 182 -9.30 1.12 27.38
CA ILE A 182 -9.59 0.10 28.39
C ILE A 182 -10.07 0.74 29.70
N TRP A 183 -9.40 1.79 30.17
CA TRP A 183 -9.81 2.51 31.38
C TRP A 183 -11.20 3.14 31.22
N SER A 184 -11.55 3.62 30.03
CA SER A 184 -12.88 4.17 29.75
C SER A 184 -13.97 3.12 29.95
N TRP A 185 -13.71 1.84 29.61
CA TRP A 185 -14.66 0.74 29.78
C TRP A 185 -14.74 0.25 31.22
N LEU A 186 -13.64 0.35 31.97
CA LEU A 186 -13.54 -0.13 33.36
C LEU A 186 -14.01 0.89 34.41
N ARG A 187 -14.15 2.18 34.05
CA ARG A 187 -14.67 3.19 34.98
C ARG A 187 -16.15 2.93 35.28
N PRO A 188 -16.55 2.73 36.55
CA PRO A 188 -17.95 2.64 36.90
C PRO A 188 -18.67 3.96 36.58
N GLU A 189 -19.87 3.88 36.01
CA GLU A 189 -20.70 5.05 35.75
C GLU A 189 -20.90 5.87 37.03
N GLY A 190 -20.45 7.12 37.03
CA GLY A 190 -20.58 8.06 38.15
C GLY A 190 -19.32 8.30 38.99
N ALA A 191 -18.17 7.70 38.66
CA ALA A 191 -16.89 8.09 39.28
C ALA A 191 -16.32 9.35 38.61
N SER A 192 -16.84 10.52 38.98
CA SER A 192 -16.13 11.79 38.79
C SER A 192 -15.12 11.97 39.93
N LEU A 193 -13.89 12.40 39.59
CA LEU A 193 -12.98 13.01 40.56
C LEU A 193 -13.57 14.31 41.11
#